data_AF-A0A5P6P8X9-F1
#
_entry.id   AF-A0A5P6P8X9-F1
#
_cell.length_a   1.000
_cell.length_b   1.000
_cell.length_c   1.000
_cell.angle_alpha   90.00
_cell.angle_beta   90.00
_cell.angle_gamma   90.00
#
_symmetry.space_group_name_H-M   'P 1'
#
loop_
_entity.id
_entity.type
_entity.pdbx_description
1 polymer ?
#
loop_
_entity_poly.entity_id
_entity_poly.type
_entity_poly.pdbx_seq_one_letter_code
_entity_poly.pdbx_strand_id
1 'polypeptide(L)'
;MSGIKSRDSSVRRPPLIDKIELWLSKSRVVDGLWIGCFLSDDPERALERVEDALRLIERSAPLHYRRVKTSLSRIWVQLVPHGAGCYEHSLNACLLDVRVVESKATTVEWIASAIVHEATHARLENRGIRYYESVRPRIERICARREFDFARRLSGVDALKEEIAWRLDRCRDGSPNYTDQNIRQSQDQGSVEALRHLGTPDWAIALMFRVRDLRAGIRRLTRLITGVLVR
;
A
#
# COMPACT_ATOMS: atom_id res chain seq x y z
N MET A 1 -4.42 17.89 33.44
CA MET A 1 -3.81 18.44 32.21
C MET A 1 -2.41 17.86 32.07
N SER A 2 -2.25 16.82 31.25
CA SER A 2 -0.94 16.25 30.95
C SER A 2 -0.85 16.10 29.44
N GLY A 3 -0.10 17.02 28.83
CA GLY A 3 0.11 17.07 27.38
C GLY A 3 1.00 15.93 26.95
N ILE A 4 0.40 14.93 26.30
CA ILE A 4 1.14 13.98 25.47
C ILE A 4 1.72 14.79 24.32
N LYS A 5 3.02 15.09 24.38
CA LYS A 5 3.79 15.61 23.24
C LYS A 5 3.66 14.60 22.11
N SER A 6 2.75 14.87 21.17
CA SER A 6 2.74 14.20 19.89
C SER A 6 4.09 14.50 19.22
N ARG A 7 4.83 13.45 18.91
CA ARG A 7 5.99 13.58 18.04
C ARG A 7 5.46 14.02 16.68
N ASP A 8 5.70 15.29 16.38
CA ASP A 8 5.80 15.77 15.02
C ASP A 8 6.75 14.85 14.24
N SER A 9 6.27 14.36 13.10
CA SER A 9 7.16 13.92 12.05
C SER A 9 6.51 14.25 10.71
N SER A 10 6.70 15.51 10.32
CA SER A 10 7.15 15.94 8.99
C SER A 10 6.84 14.97 7.85
N VAL A 11 6.16 15.45 6.81
CA VAL A 11 6.04 14.82 5.48
C VAL A 11 7.37 14.11 5.15
N ARG A 12 7.39 12.78 5.26
CA ARG A 12 8.62 12.01 5.05
C ARG A 12 8.95 12.14 3.57
N ARG A 13 10.12 12.70 3.26
CA ARG A 13 10.61 12.72 1.88
C ARG A 13 10.81 11.29 1.40
N PRO A 14 10.56 11.00 0.12
CA PRO A 14 10.84 9.68 -0.44
C PRO A 14 12.30 9.27 -0.15
N PRO A 15 12.53 8.03 0.29
CA PRO A 15 13.86 7.43 0.33
C PRO A 15 14.62 7.63 -0.98
N LEU A 16 15.95 7.65 -0.90
CA LEU A 16 16.79 7.76 -2.11
C LEU A 16 16.58 6.57 -3.06
N ILE A 17 16.33 5.39 -2.50
CA ILE A 17 16.08 4.17 -3.28
C ILE A 17 14.81 4.33 -4.13
N ASP A 18 13.69 4.77 -3.53
CA ASP A 18 12.45 5.03 -4.26
C ASP A 18 12.64 6.03 -5.41
N LYS A 19 13.49 7.06 -5.23
CA LYS A 19 13.78 8.01 -6.31
C LYS A 19 14.54 7.38 -7.46
N ILE A 20 15.51 6.51 -7.15
CA ILE A 20 16.29 5.79 -8.17
C ILE A 20 15.38 4.82 -8.91
N GLU A 21 14.57 4.05 -8.19
CA GLU A 21 13.63 3.08 -8.76
C GLU A 21 12.56 3.77 -9.61
N LEU A 22 12.03 4.91 -9.17
CA LEU A 22 11.12 5.75 -9.98
C LEU A 22 11.79 6.25 -11.25
N TRP A 23 13.06 6.64 -11.18
CA TRP A 23 13.82 7.09 -12.35
C TRP A 23 14.10 5.94 -13.33
N LEU A 24 14.33 4.73 -12.83
CA LEU A 24 14.51 3.51 -13.62
C LEU A 24 13.20 2.90 -14.14
N SER A 25 12.06 3.36 -13.65
CA SER A 25 10.76 2.79 -14.01
C SER A 25 10.40 3.10 -15.45
N LYS A 26 9.92 2.09 -16.18
CA LYS A 26 9.17 2.31 -17.41
C LYS A 26 7.87 3.02 -17.04
N SER A 27 7.56 4.13 -17.69
CA SER A 27 6.41 4.95 -17.30
C SER A 27 5.76 5.70 -18.46
N ARG A 28 4.52 6.13 -18.23
CA ARG A 28 3.76 7.02 -19.10
C ARG A 28 2.71 7.79 -18.30
N VAL A 29 2.07 8.77 -18.94
CA VAL A 29 1.06 9.63 -18.31
C VAL A 29 -0.29 9.38 -18.96
N VAL A 30 -1.31 9.16 -18.12
CA VAL A 30 -2.70 8.93 -18.54
C VAL A 30 -3.54 9.98 -17.85
N ASP A 31 -4.16 10.89 -18.61
CA ASP A 31 -4.98 11.99 -18.07
C ASP A 31 -4.28 12.85 -16.99
N GLY A 32 -2.96 13.03 -17.10
CA GLY A 32 -2.16 13.75 -16.11
C GLY A 32 -1.78 12.94 -14.86
N LEU A 33 -2.19 11.67 -14.78
CA LEU A 33 -1.75 10.72 -13.76
C LEU A 33 -0.53 9.94 -14.28
N TRP A 34 0.58 9.99 -13.55
CA TRP A 34 1.75 9.16 -13.87
C TRP A 34 1.44 7.71 -13.52
N ILE A 35 1.71 6.81 -14.45
CA ILE A 35 1.73 5.36 -14.23
C ILE A 35 3.11 4.83 -14.57
N GLY A 36 3.65 3.96 -13.72
CA GLY A 36 4.97 3.38 -13.94
C GLY A 36 5.08 1.96 -13.43
N CYS A 37 6.10 1.28 -13.91
CA CYS A 37 6.38 -0.11 -13.59
C CYS A 37 7.89 -0.34 -13.40
N PHE A 38 8.23 -1.05 -12.33
CA PHE A 38 9.59 -1.44 -11.98
C PHE A 38 9.65 -2.94 -11.65
N LEU A 39 10.72 -3.61 -12.08
CA LEU A 39 10.95 -5.05 -11.86
C LEU A 39 9.82 -5.97 -12.36
N SER A 40 9.27 -5.63 -13.52
CA SER A 40 8.29 -6.44 -14.25
C SER A 40 8.96 -7.16 -15.39
N ASP A 41 8.55 -8.41 -15.63
CA ASP A 41 9.01 -9.21 -16.76
C ASP A 41 8.42 -8.68 -18.08
N ASP A 42 7.20 -8.11 -18.02
CA ASP A 42 6.50 -7.49 -19.14
C ASP A 42 5.89 -6.13 -18.73
N PRO A 43 6.71 -5.06 -18.67
CA PRO A 43 6.28 -3.77 -18.14
C PRO A 43 5.20 -3.11 -19.01
N GLU A 44 5.17 -3.38 -20.33
CA GLU A 44 4.13 -2.85 -21.20
C GLU A 44 2.78 -3.47 -20.87
N ARG A 45 2.71 -4.80 -20.72
CA ARG A 45 1.50 -5.50 -20.30
C ARG A 45 1.03 -5.07 -18.92
N ALA A 46 1.94 -4.89 -17.97
CA ALA A 46 1.60 -4.39 -16.64
C ALA A 46 0.97 -2.98 -16.70
N LEU A 47 1.57 -2.08 -17.48
CA LEU A 47 1.05 -0.73 -17.69
C LEU A 47 -0.29 -0.72 -18.45
N GLU A 48 -0.47 -1.59 -19.44
CA GLU A 48 -1.76 -1.74 -20.17
C GLU A 48 -2.89 -2.17 -19.23
N ARG A 49 -2.62 -3.10 -18.31
CA ARG A 49 -3.63 -3.55 -17.34
C ARG A 49 -4.01 -2.46 -16.34
N VAL A 50 -3.06 -1.62 -15.94
CA VAL A 50 -3.35 -0.42 -15.12
C VAL A 50 -4.19 0.58 -15.92
N GLU A 51 -3.89 0.79 -17.20
CA GLU A 51 -4.71 1.65 -18.07
C GLU A 51 -6.13 1.13 -18.24
N ASP A 52 -6.29 -0.17 -18.48
CA ASP A 52 -7.60 -0.79 -18.62
C ASP A 52 -8.40 -0.67 -17.33
N ALA A 53 -7.74 -0.79 -16.18
CA ALA A 53 -8.35 -0.53 -14.88
C ALA A 53 -8.80 0.93 -14.74
N LEU A 54 -7.96 1.90 -15.13
CA LEU A 54 -8.34 3.32 -15.12
C LEU A 54 -9.52 3.62 -16.06
N ARG A 55 -9.50 3.09 -17.29
CA ARG A 55 -10.60 3.19 -18.27
C ARG A 55 -11.88 2.54 -17.74
N LEU A 56 -11.77 1.44 -17.01
CA LEU A 56 -12.92 0.79 -16.38
C LEU A 56 -13.52 1.69 -15.28
N ILE A 57 -12.69 2.27 -14.41
CA ILE A 57 -13.16 3.19 -13.36
C ILE A 57 -13.84 4.41 -14.00
N GLU A 58 -13.24 4.98 -15.05
CA GLU A 58 -13.80 6.13 -15.75
C GLU A 58 -15.20 5.84 -16.32
N ARG A 59 -15.36 4.73 -17.04
CA ARG A 59 -16.63 4.36 -17.68
C ARG A 59 -17.70 3.98 -16.67
N SER A 60 -17.37 3.18 -15.67
CA SER A 60 -18.36 2.63 -14.73
C SER A 60 -18.65 3.55 -13.54
N ALA A 61 -17.68 4.38 -13.14
CA ALA A 61 -17.81 5.26 -11.98
C ALA A 61 -17.01 6.58 -12.11
N PRO A 62 -17.46 7.53 -12.95
CA PRO A 62 -16.75 8.79 -13.22
C PRO A 62 -16.38 9.59 -11.96
N LEU A 63 -17.22 9.56 -10.93
CA LEU A 63 -16.93 10.23 -9.65
C LEU A 63 -15.76 9.59 -8.89
N HIS A 64 -15.58 8.27 -8.98
CA HIS A 64 -14.41 7.60 -8.42
C HIS A 64 -13.18 7.89 -9.24
N TYR A 65 -13.28 7.89 -10.57
CA TYR A 65 -12.17 8.25 -11.45
C TYR A 65 -11.65 9.67 -11.17
N ARG A 66 -12.56 10.65 -11.04
CA ARG A 66 -12.18 12.01 -10.63
C ARG A 66 -11.43 12.02 -9.30
N ARG A 67 -11.88 11.24 -8.32
CA ARG A 67 -11.22 11.15 -7.01
C ARG A 67 -9.83 10.51 -7.11
N VAL A 68 -9.65 9.49 -7.94
CA VAL A 68 -8.34 8.90 -8.25
C VAL A 68 -7.40 9.99 -8.74
N LYS A 69 -7.78 10.71 -9.81
CA LYS A 69 -6.95 11.76 -10.42
C LYS A 69 -6.61 12.92 -9.47
N THR A 70 -7.54 13.31 -8.60
CA THR A 70 -7.32 14.44 -7.68
C THR A 70 -6.62 14.05 -6.38
N SER A 71 -6.60 12.77 -6.02
CA SER A 71 -6.07 12.32 -4.72
C SER A 71 -4.68 11.72 -4.86
N LEU A 72 -4.43 10.99 -5.95
CA LEU A 72 -3.15 10.36 -6.24
C LEU A 72 -2.31 11.22 -7.18
N SER A 73 -1.00 11.24 -6.96
CA SER A 73 -0.05 11.80 -7.91
C SER A 73 0.48 10.75 -8.88
N ARG A 74 0.39 9.47 -8.51
CA ARG A 74 0.86 8.35 -9.34
C ARG A 74 0.30 7.00 -8.95
N ILE A 75 0.37 6.07 -9.90
CA ILE A 75 0.21 4.63 -9.67
C ILE A 75 1.54 3.97 -10.05
N TRP A 76 2.07 3.11 -9.18
CA TRP A 76 3.37 2.49 -9.38
C TRP A 76 3.30 0.98 -9.15
N VAL A 77 3.50 0.23 -10.23
CA VAL A 77 3.58 -1.23 -10.19
C VAL A 77 5.01 -1.62 -9.84
N GLN A 78 5.20 -2.26 -8.69
CA GLN A 78 6.51 -2.72 -8.23
C GLN A 78 6.34 -3.88 -7.27
N LEU A 79 7.43 -4.48 -6.81
CA LEU A 79 7.34 -5.50 -5.78
C LEU A 79 6.99 -4.86 -4.43
N VAL A 80 5.84 -5.21 -3.86
CA VAL A 80 5.36 -4.63 -2.60
C VAL A 80 5.52 -5.67 -1.48
N PRO A 81 6.21 -5.34 -0.38
CA PRO A 81 6.46 -6.29 0.71
C PRO A 81 5.21 -6.58 1.56
N HIS A 82 4.04 -6.02 1.26
CA HIS A 82 2.82 -6.28 2.00
C HIS A 82 1.54 -6.04 1.18
N GLY A 83 0.72 -7.08 1.10
CA GLY A 83 -0.55 -7.02 0.38
C GLY A 83 -0.36 -6.92 -1.13
N ALA A 84 -1.49 -6.86 -1.83
CA ALA A 84 -1.54 -6.76 -3.28
C ALA A 84 -1.47 -5.30 -3.81
N GLY A 85 -1.61 -4.34 -2.89
CA GLY A 85 -1.43 -2.93 -3.12
C GLY A 85 -1.41 -2.17 -1.80
N CYS A 86 -0.88 -0.95 -1.81
CA CYS A 86 -0.91 -0.05 -0.67
C CYS A 86 -0.71 1.40 -1.10
N TYR A 87 -1.16 2.34 -0.28
CA TYR A 87 -0.91 3.74 -0.46
C TYR A 87 0.38 4.18 0.25
N GLU A 88 1.34 4.72 -0.52
CA GLU A 88 2.59 5.28 0.00
C GLU A 88 2.50 6.81 0.10
N HIS A 89 2.46 7.29 1.34
CA HIS A 89 2.29 8.72 1.66
C HIS A 89 3.41 9.59 1.07
N SER A 90 4.67 9.18 1.23
CA SER A 90 5.83 10.01 0.84
C SER A 90 5.85 10.31 -0.65
N LEU A 91 5.26 9.41 -1.44
CA LEU A 91 5.11 9.52 -2.88
C LEU A 91 3.71 10.00 -3.29
N ASN A 92 2.73 10.00 -2.41
CA ASN A 92 1.32 10.13 -2.80
C ASN A 92 0.97 9.15 -3.95
N ALA A 93 1.37 7.88 -3.77
CA ALA A 93 1.34 6.84 -4.79
C ALA A 93 0.43 5.69 -4.38
N CYS A 94 -0.36 5.17 -5.33
CA CYS A 94 -0.93 3.84 -5.23
C CYS A 94 0.12 2.84 -5.71
N LEU A 95 0.66 2.04 -4.79
CA LEU A 95 1.55 0.94 -5.12
C LEU A 95 0.70 -0.31 -5.39
N LEU A 96 1.03 -1.01 -6.47
CA LEU A 96 0.41 -2.29 -6.81
C LEU A 96 1.51 -3.34 -6.94
N ASP A 97 1.30 -4.52 -6.35
CA ASP A 97 2.30 -5.57 -6.42
C ASP A 97 2.39 -6.13 -7.84
N VAL A 98 3.59 -6.10 -8.42
CA VAL A 98 3.86 -6.57 -9.79
C VAL A 98 3.41 -8.02 -10.00
N ARG A 99 3.60 -8.90 -9.01
CA ARG A 99 3.21 -10.31 -9.06
C ARG A 99 1.68 -10.45 -9.17
N VAL A 100 0.95 -9.54 -8.56
CA VAL A 100 -0.51 -9.51 -8.60
C VAL A 100 -0.99 -8.91 -9.92
N VAL A 101 -0.41 -7.80 -10.36
CA VAL A 101 -0.79 -7.14 -11.62
C VAL A 101 -0.57 -8.09 -12.80
N GLU A 102 0.56 -8.79 -12.86
CA GLU A 102 0.91 -9.71 -13.95
C GLU A 102 0.21 -11.07 -13.87
N SER A 103 -0.30 -11.46 -12.70
CA SER A 103 -1.00 -12.72 -12.52
C SER A 103 -2.21 -12.84 -13.46
N LYS A 104 -2.31 -13.99 -14.14
CA LYS A 104 -3.48 -14.34 -14.96
C LYS A 104 -4.76 -14.52 -14.15
N ALA A 105 -4.64 -14.79 -12.84
CA ALA A 105 -5.78 -14.93 -11.95
C ALA A 105 -6.37 -13.58 -11.53
N THR A 106 -5.57 -12.51 -11.59
CA THR A 106 -6.02 -11.16 -11.24
C THR A 106 -6.81 -10.56 -12.39
N THR A 107 -8.00 -10.05 -12.10
CA THR A 107 -8.83 -9.38 -13.12
C THR A 107 -8.59 -7.87 -13.15
N VAL A 108 -8.99 -7.22 -14.24
CA VAL A 108 -8.91 -5.75 -14.36
C VAL A 108 -9.85 -5.07 -13.37
N GLU A 109 -10.99 -5.68 -13.06
CA GLU A 109 -11.93 -5.22 -12.03
C GLU A 109 -11.30 -5.22 -10.64
N TRP A 110 -10.49 -6.24 -10.33
CA TRP A 110 -9.77 -6.31 -9.07
C TRP A 110 -8.72 -5.18 -8.99
N ILE A 111 -7.92 -4.98 -10.04
CA ILE A 111 -6.92 -3.88 -10.11
C ILE A 111 -7.63 -2.52 -9.95
N ALA A 112 -8.75 -2.33 -10.65
CA ALA A 112 -9.56 -1.12 -10.54
C ALA A 112 -10.08 -0.90 -9.10
N SER A 113 -10.52 -1.96 -8.43
CA SER A 113 -10.96 -1.90 -7.03
C SER A 113 -9.82 -1.48 -6.10
N ALA A 114 -8.64 -2.07 -6.27
CA ALA A 114 -7.45 -1.69 -5.50
C ALA A 114 -7.07 -0.21 -5.70
N ILE A 115 -7.10 0.30 -6.93
CA ILE A 115 -6.85 1.73 -7.20
C ILE A 115 -7.87 2.63 -6.49
N VAL A 116 -9.16 2.25 -6.48
CA VAL A 116 -10.22 2.99 -5.76
C VAL A 116 -10.00 2.95 -4.24
N HIS A 117 -9.51 1.83 -3.71
CA HIS A 117 -9.12 1.69 -2.31
C HIS A 117 -8.01 2.67 -1.94
N GLU A 118 -6.89 2.63 -2.67
CA GLU A 118 -5.73 3.45 -2.34
C GLU A 118 -5.97 4.95 -2.59
N ALA A 119 -6.76 5.30 -3.61
CA ALA A 119 -7.22 6.67 -3.79
C ALA A 119 -8.07 7.16 -2.61
N THR A 120 -8.78 6.26 -1.92
CA THR A 120 -9.53 6.60 -0.71
C THR A 120 -8.59 6.87 0.46
N HIS A 121 -7.52 6.08 0.64
CA HIS A 121 -6.45 6.39 1.61
C HIS A 121 -5.86 7.78 1.36
N ALA A 122 -5.42 8.03 0.13
CA ALA A 122 -4.85 9.31 -0.27
C ALA A 122 -5.79 10.48 0.04
N ARG A 123 -7.08 10.32 -0.27
CA ARG A 123 -8.09 11.35 -0.01
C ARG A 123 -8.32 11.62 1.48
N LEU A 124 -8.30 10.59 2.31
CA LEU A 124 -8.46 10.74 3.75
C LEU A 124 -7.24 11.45 4.34
N GLU A 125 -6.04 11.09 3.90
CA GLU A 125 -4.81 11.70 4.37
C GLU A 125 -4.65 13.16 3.91
N ASN A 126 -5.03 13.48 2.67
CA ASN A 126 -5.11 14.86 2.17
C ASN A 126 -6.06 15.74 2.98
N ARG A 127 -6.93 15.14 3.83
CA ARG A 127 -7.82 15.82 4.77
C ARG A 127 -7.34 15.73 6.22
N GLY A 128 -6.09 15.32 6.44
CA GLY A 128 -5.46 15.23 7.76
C GLY A 128 -5.77 13.95 8.54
N ILE A 129 -6.45 12.96 7.94
CA ILE A 129 -6.74 11.69 8.61
C ILE A 129 -5.58 10.73 8.36
N ARG A 130 -4.70 10.60 9.35
CA ARG A 130 -3.50 9.76 9.29
C ARG A 130 -3.80 8.30 9.68
N TYR A 131 -2.99 7.38 9.15
CA TYR A 131 -3.14 5.93 9.34
C TYR A 131 -2.56 5.41 10.68
N TYR A 132 -3.07 5.92 11.79
CA TYR A 132 -2.69 5.46 13.14
C TYR A 132 -3.47 4.21 13.55
N GLU A 133 -2.82 3.30 14.29
CA GLU A 133 -3.41 2.04 14.78
C GLU A 133 -4.82 2.20 15.33
N SER A 134 -5.04 3.22 16.18
CA SER A 134 -6.34 3.48 16.82
C SER A 134 -7.49 3.79 15.86
N VAL A 135 -7.20 4.19 14.62
CA VAL A 135 -8.20 4.53 13.60
C VAL A 135 -8.12 3.66 12.35
N ARG A 136 -7.15 2.73 12.24
CA ARG A 136 -6.99 1.86 11.07
C ARG A 136 -8.25 1.07 10.73
N PRO A 137 -8.91 0.35 11.66
CA PRO A 137 -10.13 -0.39 11.32
C PRO A 137 -11.20 0.50 10.71
N ARG A 138 -11.31 1.75 11.18
CA ARG A 138 -12.26 2.73 10.65
C ARG A 138 -11.87 3.23 9.27
N ILE A 139 -10.59 3.51 9.02
CA ILE A 139 -10.08 3.91 7.70
C ILE A 139 -10.33 2.78 6.69
N GLU A 140 -9.92 1.56 7.01
CA GLU A 140 -10.06 0.37 6.18
C GLU A 140 -11.52 0.08 5.85
N ARG A 141 -12.42 0.24 6.84
CA ARG A 141 -13.86 0.15 6.60
C ARG A 141 -14.37 1.19 5.62
N ILE A 142 -13.86 2.42 5.67
CA ILE A 142 -14.23 3.47 4.72
C ILE A 142 -13.73 3.10 3.32
N CYS A 143 -12.47 2.67 3.19
CA CYS A 143 -11.87 2.27 1.93
C CYS A 143 -12.60 1.07 1.31
N ALA A 144 -12.85 0.00 2.07
CA ALA A 144 -13.59 -1.16 1.62
C ALA A 144 -15.06 -0.83 1.24
N ARG A 145 -15.71 0.12 1.93
CA ARG A 145 -17.05 0.61 1.52
C ARG A 145 -17.00 1.34 0.18
N ARG A 146 -15.91 2.06 -0.13
CA ARG A 146 -15.73 2.72 -1.43
C ARG A 146 -15.46 1.72 -2.54
N GLU A 147 -14.64 0.70 -2.28
CA GLU A 147 -14.50 -0.43 -3.18
C GLU A 147 -15.84 -1.10 -3.47
N PHE A 148 -16.64 -1.40 -2.44
CA PHE A 148 -17.93 -2.04 -2.63
C PHE A 148 -18.89 -1.20 -3.47
N ASP A 149 -18.94 0.12 -3.25
CA ASP A 149 -19.73 1.05 -4.07
C ASP A 149 -19.28 1.07 -5.54
N PHE A 150 -17.98 0.94 -5.80
CA PHE A 150 -17.47 0.75 -7.16
C PHE A 150 -17.87 -0.61 -7.74
N ALA A 151 -17.61 -1.71 -7.03
CA ALA A 151 -17.88 -3.07 -7.49
C ALA A 151 -19.37 -3.31 -7.79
N ARG A 152 -20.29 -2.63 -7.10
CA ARG A 152 -21.74 -2.67 -7.40
C ARG A 152 -22.11 -2.15 -8.79
N ARG A 153 -21.23 -1.39 -9.44
CA ARG A 153 -21.42 -0.83 -10.80
C ARG A 153 -20.88 -1.75 -11.89
N LEU A 154 -20.31 -2.89 -11.50
CA LEU A 154 -19.73 -3.87 -12.41
C LEU A 154 -20.58 -5.15 -12.44
N SER A 155 -20.55 -5.83 -13.59
CA SER A 155 -21.15 -7.15 -13.81
C SER A 155 -20.10 -8.25 -13.69
N GLY A 156 -20.48 -9.45 -13.23
CA GLY A 156 -19.58 -10.62 -13.21
C GLY A 156 -18.47 -10.56 -12.15
N VAL A 157 -18.64 -9.74 -11.10
CA VAL A 157 -17.62 -9.48 -10.06
C VAL A 157 -18.01 -10.04 -8.69
N ASP A 158 -18.72 -11.15 -8.65
CA ASP A 158 -19.27 -11.68 -7.39
C ASP A 158 -18.17 -12.11 -6.42
N ALA A 159 -17.12 -12.78 -6.91
CA ALA A 159 -15.94 -13.12 -6.11
C ALA A 159 -15.26 -11.88 -5.49
N LEU A 160 -15.14 -10.79 -6.26
CA LEU A 160 -14.59 -9.52 -5.76
C LEU A 160 -15.50 -8.91 -4.69
N LYS A 161 -16.83 -8.93 -4.89
CA LYS A 161 -17.79 -8.43 -3.89
C LYS A 161 -17.73 -9.25 -2.59
N GLU A 162 -17.59 -10.57 -2.69
CA GLU A 162 -17.42 -11.46 -1.55
C GLU A 162 -16.11 -11.18 -0.80
N GLU A 163 -15.00 -10.99 -1.52
CA GLU A 163 -13.72 -10.60 -0.93
C GLU A 163 -13.82 -9.27 -0.18
N ILE A 164 -14.46 -8.26 -0.78
CA ILE A 164 -14.67 -6.95 -0.13
C ILE A 164 -15.57 -7.09 1.10
N ALA A 165 -16.64 -7.89 1.02
CA ALA A 165 -17.54 -8.14 2.14
C ALA A 165 -16.81 -8.83 3.30
N TRP A 166 -15.97 -9.84 2.99
CA TRP A 166 -15.12 -10.51 3.98
C TRP A 166 -14.16 -9.53 4.65
N ARG A 167 -13.53 -8.60 3.90
CA ARG A 167 -12.69 -7.54 4.47
C ARG A 167 -13.48 -6.59 5.37
N LEU A 168 -14.70 -6.20 4.97
CA LEU A 168 -15.57 -5.34 5.77
C LEU A 168 -15.88 -5.92 7.15
N ASP A 169 -16.12 -7.23 7.23
CA ASP A 169 -16.36 -7.92 8.51
C ASP A 169 -15.14 -7.89 9.44
N ARG A 170 -13.94 -7.92 8.88
CA ARG A 170 -12.68 -7.86 9.64
C ARG A 170 -12.29 -6.46 10.07
N CYS A 171 -12.88 -5.44 9.47
CA CYS A 171 -12.65 -4.04 9.82
C CYS A 171 -13.38 -3.59 11.09
N ARG A 172 -13.94 -4.48 11.93
CA ARG A 172 -14.62 -4.11 13.19
C ARG A 172 -13.70 -3.38 14.17
N ASP A 173 -14.26 -2.46 14.96
CA ASP A 173 -13.49 -1.74 15.98
C ASP A 173 -12.96 -2.76 17.02
N GLY A 174 -11.69 -2.62 17.41
CA GLY A 174 -11.00 -3.60 18.27
C GLY A 174 -10.50 -4.87 17.55
N SER A 175 -10.58 -4.93 16.21
CA SER A 175 -10.04 -6.04 15.43
C SER A 175 -8.53 -6.20 15.66
N PRO A 176 -8.05 -7.40 16.06
CA PRO A 176 -6.62 -7.61 16.30
C PRO A 176 -5.81 -7.48 15.01
N ASN A 177 -6.44 -7.60 13.84
CA ASN A 177 -5.78 -7.61 12.53
C ASN A 177 -5.06 -6.30 12.19
N TYR A 178 -5.45 -5.18 12.81
CA TYR A 178 -4.94 -3.85 12.47
C TYR A 178 -4.00 -3.26 13.52
N THR A 179 -3.48 -4.09 14.42
CA THR A 179 -2.47 -3.67 15.40
C THR A 179 -1.12 -3.39 14.75
N ASP A 180 -0.30 -2.52 15.34
CA ASP A 180 1.07 -2.26 14.85
C ASP A 180 1.90 -3.54 14.74
N GLN A 181 1.70 -4.46 15.69
CA GLN A 181 2.37 -5.76 15.68
C GLN A 181 2.00 -6.60 14.46
N ASN A 182 0.70 -6.73 14.17
CA ASN A 182 0.23 -7.58 13.07
C ASN A 182 0.56 -6.97 11.70
N ILE A 183 0.45 -5.65 11.56
CA ILE A 183 0.90 -4.96 10.35
C ILE A 183 2.39 -5.21 10.13
N ARG A 184 3.23 -5.03 11.17
CA ARG A 184 4.68 -5.28 11.06
C ARG A 184 5.00 -6.73 10.73
N GLN A 185 4.29 -7.68 11.34
CA GLN A 185 4.49 -9.11 11.06
C GLN A 185 4.12 -9.46 9.62
N SER A 186 3.01 -8.92 9.11
CA SER A 186 2.60 -9.07 7.71
C SER A 186 3.62 -8.47 6.75
N GLN A 187 4.18 -7.29 7.07
CA GLN A 187 5.25 -6.66 6.30
C GLN A 187 6.53 -7.50 6.28
N ASP A 188 6.90 -8.09 7.41
CA ASP A 188 8.07 -8.95 7.50
C ASP A 188 7.89 -10.21 6.64
N GLN A 189 6.71 -10.84 6.70
CA GLN A 189 6.37 -12.01 5.87
C GLN A 189 6.39 -11.68 4.38
N GLY A 190 5.72 -10.62 3.94
CA GLY A 190 5.71 -10.26 2.53
C GLY A 190 7.08 -9.75 2.03
N SER A 191 7.92 -9.17 2.89
CA SER A 191 9.32 -8.87 2.56
C SER A 191 10.14 -10.15 2.31
N VAL A 192 9.92 -11.22 3.09
CA VAL A 192 10.55 -12.52 2.84
C VAL A 192 10.11 -13.08 1.49
N GLU A 193 8.82 -13.02 1.19
CA GLU A 193 8.29 -13.50 -0.09
C GLU A 193 8.80 -12.69 -1.28
N ALA A 194 8.89 -11.36 -1.14
CA ALA A 194 9.49 -10.48 -2.13
C ALA A 194 10.96 -10.86 -2.40
N LEU A 195 11.76 -11.07 -1.36
CA LEU A 195 13.16 -11.48 -1.51
C LEU A 195 13.31 -12.85 -2.17
N ARG A 196 12.44 -13.80 -1.83
CA ARG A 196 12.40 -15.11 -2.50
C ARG A 196 12.06 -14.99 -3.97
N HIS A 197 11.12 -14.10 -4.31
CA HIS A 197 10.76 -13.83 -5.70
C HIS A 197 11.94 -13.25 -6.50
N LEU A 198 12.80 -12.46 -5.86
CA LEU A 198 14.06 -11.97 -6.44
C LEU A 198 15.19 -13.02 -6.48
N GLY A 199 14.91 -14.28 -6.13
CA GLY A 199 15.90 -15.36 -6.11
C GLY A 199 16.87 -15.32 -4.93
N THR A 200 16.56 -14.54 -3.88
CA THR A 200 17.43 -14.45 -2.69
C THR A 200 17.41 -15.77 -1.91
N PRO A 201 18.58 -16.39 -1.62
CA PRO A 201 18.64 -17.61 -0.83
C PRO A 201 18.12 -17.45 0.60
N ASP A 202 17.42 -18.46 1.15
CA ASP A 202 16.81 -18.39 2.49
C ASP A 202 17.83 -18.07 3.60
N TRP A 203 19.08 -18.52 3.49
CA TRP A 203 20.12 -18.21 4.48
C TRP A 203 20.45 -16.71 4.51
N ALA A 204 20.44 -16.04 3.35
CA ALA A 204 20.71 -14.61 3.24
C ALA A 204 19.53 -13.79 3.78
N ILE A 205 18.30 -14.23 3.50
CA ILE A 205 17.09 -13.66 4.09
C ILE A 205 17.15 -13.76 5.62
N ALA A 206 17.41 -14.96 6.15
CA ALA A 206 17.50 -15.18 7.60
C ALA A 206 18.58 -14.30 8.26
N LEU A 207 19.73 -14.12 7.60
CA LEU A 207 20.80 -13.25 8.08
C LEU A 207 20.36 -11.78 8.14
N MET A 208 19.71 -11.26 7.09
CA MET A 208 19.25 -9.87 7.04
C MET A 208 18.27 -9.54 8.19
N PHE A 209 17.28 -10.40 8.42
CA PHE A 209 16.32 -10.21 9.50
C PHE A 209 16.98 -10.31 10.89
N ARG A 210 17.92 -11.24 11.09
CA ARG A 210 18.69 -11.36 12.35
C ARG A 210 19.52 -10.11 12.64
N VAL A 211 20.21 -9.56 11.63
CA VAL A 211 20.99 -8.31 11.79
C VAL A 211 20.09 -7.12 12.10
N ARG A 212 18.91 -7.04 11.46
CA ARG A 212 17.93 -5.99 11.71
C ARG A 212 17.44 -6.02 13.16
N ASP A 213 17.11 -7.21 13.67
CA ASP A 213 16.60 -7.39 15.02
C ASP A 213 17.69 -7.12 16.07
N LEU A 214 18.93 -7.54 15.81
CA LEU A 214 20.09 -7.18 16.64
C LEU A 214 20.27 -5.66 16.73
N ARG A 215 20.25 -4.96 15.58
CA ARG A 215 20.33 -3.49 15.53
C ARG A 215 19.15 -2.79 16.22
N ALA A 216 17.96 -3.38 16.18
CA ALA A 216 16.81 -2.86 16.91
C ALA A 216 16.98 -3.05 18.43
N GLY A 217 17.49 -4.20 18.87
CA GLY A 217 17.83 -4.48 20.27
C GLY A 217 18.88 -3.52 20.82
N ILE A 218 19.99 -3.32 20.10
CA ILE A 218 21.05 -2.38 20.47
C ILE A 218 20.50 -0.94 20.58
N ARG A 219 19.63 -0.52 19.65
CA ARG A 219 19.00 0.81 19.70
C ARG A 219 18.02 0.99 20.87
N ARG A 220 17.38 -0.09 21.33
CA ARG A 220 16.53 -0.04 22.54
C ARG A 220 17.37 0.03 23.80
N LEU A 221 18.44 -0.78 23.87
CA LEU A 221 19.37 -0.79 25.00
C LEU A 221 20.05 0.56 25.18
N THR A 222 20.55 1.14 24.08
CA THR A 222 21.17 2.47 24.12
C THR A 222 20.21 3.54 24.61
N ARG A 223 18.95 3.60 24.12
CA ARG A 223 17.94 4.56 24.64
C ARG A 223 17.62 4.38 26.12
N LEU A 224 17.65 3.15 26.62
CA LEU A 224 17.47 2.88 28.06
C LEU A 224 18.65 3.40 28.85
N ILE A 225 19.88 3.16 28.38
CA ILE A 225 21.11 3.66 29.02
C ILE A 225 21.17 5.19 28.99
N THR A 226 20.88 5.83 27.85
CA THR A 226 20.88 7.31 27.74
C THR A 226 19.72 7.95 28.49
N GLY A 227 18.58 7.26 28.63
CA GLY A 227 17.45 7.72 29.45
C GLY A 227 17.67 7.63 30.95
N VAL A 228 18.57 6.74 31.40
CA VAL A 228 19.00 6.61 32.80
C VAL A 228 20.07 7.66 33.16
N LEU A 229 20.86 8.13 32.18
CA LEU A 229 21.90 9.15 32.38
C LEU A 229 21.42 10.62 32.38
N VAL A 230 20.12 10.87 32.14
CA VAL A 230 19.50 12.21 32.11
C VAL A 230 18.54 12.41 33.31
N ARG A 231 18.71 11.65 34.38
CA ARG A 231 17.95 11.80 35.63
C ARG A 231 18.83 12.18 36.80
#